data_AF-A0A6M5Y9E4-F1
#
_entry.id   AF-A0A6M5Y9E4-F1
#
_cell.length_a   1.000
_cell.length_b   1.000
_cell.length_c   1.000
_cell.angle_alpha   90.00
_cell.angle_beta   90.00
_cell.angle_gamma   90.00
#
_symmetry.space_group_name_H-M   'P 1'
#
loop_
_entity.id
_entity.type
_entity.pdbx_description
1 polymer ?
#
loop_
_entity_poly.entity_id
_entity_poly.type
_entity_poly.pdbx_seq_one_letter_code
_entity_poly.pdbx_strand_id
1 'polypeptide(L)'
;MTESLQVNGHTIEIFGSAWNGNEVVKYDGVEVSSRRNITTSLSTHSFTVQEAGENIVYEVQISGGFVGTGYVVRRNGIVQGHKP
;
A
#
# COMPACT_ATOMS: atom_id res chain seq x y z
N MET A 1 -3.46 -10.31 6.07
CA MET A 1 -2.55 -9.29 6.60
C MET A 1 -3.28 -7.96 6.58
N THR A 2 -3.19 -7.21 7.68
CA THR A 2 -3.57 -5.81 7.75
C THR A 2 -2.41 -5.06 8.38
N GLU A 3 -1.90 -4.04 7.69
CA GLU A 3 -0.82 -3.17 8.17
C GLU A 3 -1.28 -1.72 8.09
N SER A 4 -0.79 -0.89 9.00
CA SER A 4 -1.11 0.55 9.04
C SER A 4 0.16 1.36 9.24
N LEU A 5 0.33 2.41 8.43
CA LEU A 5 1.46 3.34 8.52
C LEU A 5 0.96 4.78 8.61
N GLN A 6 1.50 5.56 9.54
CA GLN A 6 1.28 7.01 9.63
C GLN A 6 2.30 7.74 8.77
N VAL A 7 1.85 8.56 7.83
CA VAL A 7 2.68 9.37 6.94
C VAL A 7 2.12 10.78 6.87
N ASN A 8 2.91 11.78 7.30
CA ASN A 8 2.53 13.19 7.22
C ASN A 8 1.14 13.53 7.83
N GLY A 9 0.75 12.85 8.91
CA GLY A 9 -0.56 13.02 9.55
C GLY A 9 -1.71 12.23 8.91
N HIS A 10 -1.43 11.46 7.87
CA HIS A 10 -2.39 10.59 7.19
C HIS A 10 -2.11 9.12 7.46
N THR A 11 -3.16 8.29 7.40
CA THR A 11 -3.07 6.86 7.63
C THR A 11 -3.13 6.11 6.31
N ILE A 12 -2.12 5.29 6.03
CA ILE A 12 -2.14 4.33 4.93
C ILE A 12 -2.39 2.95 5.50
N GLU A 13 -3.47 2.31 5.07
CA GLU A 13 -3.83 0.95 5.47
C GLU A 13 -3.66 0.01 4.30
N ILE A 14 -3.03 -1.14 4.55
CA ILE A 14 -2.73 -2.15 3.54
C ILE A 14 -3.39 -3.45 3.97
N PHE A 15 -4.32 -3.94 3.16
CA PHE A 15 -5.02 -5.19 3.36
C PHE A 15 -4.58 -6.18 2.29
N GLY A 16 -3.87 -7.23 2.68
CA GLY A 16 -3.44 -8.30 1.79
C GLY A 16 -4.03 -9.63 2.25
N SER A 17 -4.75 -10.33 1.37
CA SER A 17 -5.32 -11.65 1.65
C SER A 17 -4.63 -12.71 0.80
N ALA A 18 -3.77 -13.52 1.43
CA ALA A 18 -3.08 -14.62 0.77
C ALA A 18 -4.03 -15.71 0.25
N TRP A 19 -5.25 -15.81 0.79
CA TRP A 19 -6.20 -16.85 0.42
C TRP A 19 -6.86 -16.61 -0.96
N ASN A 20 -7.21 -15.35 -1.26
CA ASN A 20 -7.90 -14.99 -2.50
C ASN A 20 -7.08 -14.05 -3.40
N GLY A 21 -5.88 -13.68 -2.96
CA GLY A 21 -4.99 -12.73 -3.62
C GLY A 21 -5.49 -11.29 -3.56
N ASN A 22 -6.48 -10.97 -2.72
CA ASN A 22 -7.04 -9.62 -2.71
C ASN A 22 -6.13 -8.66 -1.96
N GLU A 23 -5.81 -7.54 -2.60
CA GLU A 23 -4.95 -6.48 -2.10
C GLU A 23 -5.72 -5.16 -2.18
N VAL A 24 -5.88 -4.49 -1.04
CA VAL A 24 -6.59 -3.21 -0.94
C VAL A 24 -5.70 -2.23 -0.18
N VAL A 25 -5.58 -1.01 -0.73
CA VAL A 25 -4.89 0.10 -0.10
C VAL A 25 -5.90 1.19 0.20
N LYS A 26 -5.89 1.68 1.44
CA LYS A 26 -6.71 2.80 1.88
C LYS A 26 -5.86 3.96 2.35
N TYR A 27 -6.37 5.17 2.13
CA TYR A 27 -5.82 6.43 2.62
C TYR A 27 -6.89 7.11 3.47
N ASP A 28 -6.60 7.32 4.76
CA ASP A 28 -7.56 7.84 5.75
C ASP A 28 -8.91 7.10 5.74
N GLY A 29 -8.86 5.76 5.61
CA GLY A 29 -10.04 4.89 5.57
C GLY A 29 -10.74 4.81 4.20
N VAL A 30 -10.36 5.63 3.22
CA VAL A 30 -10.91 5.60 1.86
C VAL A 30 -10.12 4.64 0.98
N GLU A 31 -10.80 3.70 0.33
CA GLU A 31 -10.17 2.82 -0.66
C GLU A 31 -9.67 3.63 -1.86
N VAL A 32 -8.34 3.64 -2.04
CA VAL A 32 -7.67 4.35 -3.14
C VAL A 32 -7.15 3.40 -4.22
N SER A 33 -6.97 2.12 -3.89
CA SER A 33 -6.56 1.10 -4.84
C SER A 33 -6.97 -0.28 -4.39
N SER A 34 -7.41 -1.12 -5.33
CA SER A 34 -7.78 -2.51 -5.09
C SER A 34 -7.36 -3.36 -6.28
N ARG A 35 -6.72 -4.50 -6.01
CA ARG A 35 -6.24 -5.42 -7.04
C ARG A 35 -6.33 -6.85 -6.51
N ARG A 36 -6.63 -7.77 -7.43
CA ARG A 36 -6.51 -9.20 -7.16
C ARG A 36 -5.23 -9.74 -7.79
N ASN A 37 -4.30 -10.19 -6.96
CA ASN A 37 -3.01 -10.74 -7.30
C ASN A 37 -2.91 -12.21 -6.83
N ILE A 38 -3.25 -13.14 -7.73
CA ILE A 38 -3.35 -14.58 -7.41
C ILE A 38 -1.98 -15.26 -7.50
N THR A 39 -1.07 -14.72 -8.32
CA THR A 39 0.33 -15.12 -8.32
C THR A 39 0.97 -14.43 -7.13
N THR A 40 1.60 -15.16 -6.20
CA THR A 40 2.27 -14.63 -4.99
C THR A 40 3.50 -13.78 -5.36
N SER A 41 3.27 -12.75 -6.13
CA SER A 41 4.23 -11.95 -6.86
C SER A 41 4.14 -10.53 -6.35
N LEU A 42 5.22 -9.79 -6.53
CA LEU A 42 5.29 -8.41 -6.07
C LEU A 42 4.28 -7.54 -6.83
N SER A 43 3.38 -6.86 -6.11
CA SER A 43 2.43 -5.93 -6.69
C SER A 43 2.75 -4.50 -6.27
N THR A 44 2.37 -3.56 -7.14
CA THR A 44 2.49 -2.13 -6.85
C THR A 44 1.13 -1.47 -7.08
N HIS A 45 0.69 -0.72 -6.08
CA HIS A 45 -0.45 0.17 -6.10
C HIS A 45 0.06 1.61 -6.11
N SER A 46 -0.34 2.41 -7.10
CA SER A 46 0.00 3.82 -7.16
C SER A 46 -1.28 4.65 -7.16
N PHE A 47 -1.33 5.71 -6.37
CA PHE A 47 -2.46 6.63 -6.32
C PHE A 47 -1.98 8.05 -6.04
N THR A 48 -2.80 9.03 -6.41
CA THR A 48 -2.51 10.45 -6.20
C THR A 48 -3.56 11.04 -5.26
N VAL A 49 -3.12 11.80 -4.28
CA VAL A 49 -3.98 12.56 -3.36
C VAL A 49 -3.59 14.04 -3.39
N GLN A 50 -4.53 14.91 -3.01
CA GLN A 50 -4.24 16.33 -2.89
C GLN A 50 -3.94 16.66 -1.42
N GLU A 51 -2.70 17.06 -1.12
CA GLU A 51 -2.27 17.51 0.21
C GLU A 51 -1.81 18.97 0.11
N ALA A 52 -2.33 19.85 0.97
CA ALA A 52 -1.95 21.27 1.02
C ALA A 52 -1.97 22.00 -0.35
N GLY A 53 -2.83 21.56 -1.28
CA GLY A 53 -2.95 22.14 -2.63
C GLY A 53 -2.03 21.52 -3.68
N GLU A 54 -1.15 20.58 -3.30
CA GLU A 54 -0.25 19.86 -4.21
C GLU A 54 -0.75 18.43 -4.48
N ASN A 55 -0.47 17.93 -5.68
CA ASN A 55 -0.70 16.53 -6.02
C ASN A 55 0.47 15.68 -5.52
N ILE A 56 0.20 14.80 -4.57
CA ILE A 56 1.18 13.89 -3.99
C ILE A 56 0.93 12.49 -4.52
N VAL A 57 1.97 11.86 -5.05
CA VAL A 57 1.92 10.49 -5.55
C VAL A 57 2.39 9.55 -4.45
N TYR A 58 1.57 8.55 -4.15
CA TYR A 58 1.92 7.45 -3.28
C TYR A 58 2.11 6.18 -4.09
N GLU A 59 3.11 5.39 -3.69
CA GLU A 59 3.36 4.06 -4.22
C GLU A 59 3.44 3.07 -3.06
N VAL A 60 2.56 2.08 -3.08
CA VAL A 60 2.53 0.99 -2.11
C VAL A 60 2.88 -0.29 -2.84
N GLN A 61 4.06 -0.80 -2.54
CA GLN A 61 4.56 -2.06 -3.06
C GLN A 61 4.26 -3.14 -2.03
N ILE A 62 3.56 -4.20 -2.42
CA ILE A 62 3.21 -5.33 -1.57
C ILE A 62 4.00 -6.53 -2.08
N SER A 63 4.78 -7.16 -1.19
CA SER A 63 5.54 -8.37 -1.50
C SER A 63 4.90 -9.56 -0.81
N GLY A 64 4.22 -10.41 -1.57
CA GLY A 64 3.73 -11.70 -1.09
C GLY A 64 4.73 -12.82 -1.35
N GLY A 65 4.95 -13.71 -0.38
CA GLY A 65 5.76 -14.91 -0.54
C GLY A 65 5.35 -16.02 0.43
N PHE A 66 5.95 -17.21 0.27
CA PHE A 66 5.61 -18.41 1.06
C PHE A 66 5.84 -18.25 2.58
N VAL A 67 6.74 -17.34 2.96
CA VAL A 67 7.18 -17.08 4.34
C VAL A 67 6.59 -15.82 4.96
N GLY A 68 5.84 -15.01 4.20
CA GLY A 68 5.28 -13.77 4.73
C GLY A 68 4.79 -12.82 3.66
N THR A 69 4.13 -11.77 4.13
CA THR A 69 3.73 -10.63 3.30
C THR A 69 4.43 -9.40 3.86
N GLY A 70 5.11 -8.65 2.99
CA GLY A 70 5.81 -7.41 3.31
C GLY A 70 5.24 -6.25 2.50
N TYR A 71 5.70 -5.04 2.79
CA TYR A 71 5.33 -3.84 2.05
C TYR A 71 6.41 -2.77 2.05
N VAL A 72 6.35 -1.85 1.09
CA VAL A 72 7.09 -0.59 1.06
C VAL A 72 6.13 0.52 0.65
N VAL A 73 6.08 1.62 1.41
CA VAL A 73 5.31 2.81 1.07
C VAL A 73 6.26 3.94 0.68
N ARG A 74 6.02 4.58 -0.46
CA ARG A 74 6.73 5.77 -0.93
C ARG A 74 5.76 6.93 -1.12
N ARG A 75 6.23 8.15 -0.81
CA ARG A 75 5.56 9.43 -1.04
C ARG A 75 6.46 10.27 -1.95
N ASN A 76 6.01 10.61 -3.16
CA ASN A 76 6.80 11.24 -4.20
C ASN A 76 8.18 10.56 -4.40
N GLY A 77 8.18 9.22 -4.43
CA GLY A 77 9.38 8.40 -4.60
C GLY A 77 10.24 8.20 -3.34
N ILE A 78 9.96 8.91 -2.23
CA ILE A 78 10.71 8.81 -0.97
C ILE A 78 10.05 7.75 -0.07
N VAL A 79 10.82 6.74 0.36
CA VAL A 79 10.35 5.69 1.29
C VAL A 79 9.94 6.32 2.62
N GLN A 80 8.71 6.04 3.04
CA GLN A 80 8.13 6.51 4.31
C GLN A 80 8.12 5.40 5.36
N GLY A 81 8.00 4.14 4.92
CA GLY A 81 8.01 2.98 5.81
C GLY A 81 7.99 1.69 5.00
N HIS A 82 8.48 0.62 5.62
CA HIS A 82 8.46 -0.70 5.02
C HIS A 82 8.43 -1.79 6.09
N LYS A 83 7.99 -2.97 5.67
CA LYS A 83 8.05 -4.22 6.43
C LYS A 83 8.53 -5.33 5.50
N PRO A 84 9.60 -6.06 5.84
CA PRO A 84 10.05 -7.21 5.06
C PRO A 84 9.05 -8.38 5.14
#